data_AF-A0A6J4XKF4-F1
#
_entry.id   AF-A0A6J4XKF4-F1
#
_cell.length_a   1.000
_cell.length_b   1.000
_cell.length_c   1.000
_cell.angle_alpha   90.00
_cell.angle_beta   90.00
_cell.angle_gamma   90.00
#
_symmetry.space_group_name_H-M   'P 1'
#
loop_
_entity.id
_entity.type
_entity.pdbx_description
1 polymer ?
#
loop_
_entity_poly.entity_id
_entity_poly.type
_entity_poly.pdbx_seq_one_letter_code
_entity_poly.pdbx_strand_id
1 'polypeptide(L)' 'MVLYIRECSDFTPENRSPIVSIPVNDPDGVMGRLRAANVVASLRAGAVRLSLHFYNLAEEIDRVVEIIADH' A
#
# COMPACT_ATOMS: atom_id res chain seq x y z
N MET A 1 15.51 3.21 -6.92
CA MET A 1 14.40 4.18 -6.82
C MET A 1 13.65 3.85 -5.55
N VAL A 2 13.87 4.61 -4.47
CA VAL A 2 13.25 4.34 -3.16
C VAL A 2 11.83 4.91 -3.21
N LEU A 3 10.83 4.04 -3.30
CA LEU A 3 9.43 4.45 -3.27
C LEU A 3 9.13 4.95 -1.84
N TYR A 4 9.07 6.26 -1.66
CA TYR A 4 8.72 6.87 -0.39
C TYR A 4 7.22 6.66 -0.16
N ILE A 5 6.85 5.62 0.59
CA ILE A 5 5.50 5.44 1.11
C ILE A 5 5.24 6.61 2.04
N ARG A 6 4.64 7.68 1.51
CA ARG A 6 4.36 8.90 2.29
C ARG A 6 3.18 8.62 3.20
N GLU A 7 3.48 8.24 4.43
CA GLU A 7 2.51 8.13 5.51
C GLU A 7 1.95 9.53 5.80
N CYS A 8 0.69 9.79 5.44
CA CYS A 8 -0.03 11.02 5.79
C CYS A 8 -0.58 10.92 7.23
N SER A 9 0.29 10.66 8.20
CA SER A 9 -0.11 10.58 9.61
C SER A 9 0.75 11.56 10.43
N ASP A 10 0.12 12.52 11.10
CA ASP A 10 0.78 13.51 11.96
C ASP A 10 1.20 12.90 13.33
N PHE A 11 1.23 11.57 13.43
CA PHE A 11 1.49 10.86 14.68
C PHE A 11 3.00 10.70 14.94
N THR A 12 3.40 10.82 16.22
CA THR A 12 4.74 10.44 16.66
C THR A 12 5.00 8.96 16.32
N PRO A 13 6.26 8.54 16.11
CA PRO A 13 6.57 7.16 15.74
C PRO A 13 5.91 6.11 16.63
N GLU A 14 5.75 6.40 17.93
CA GLU A 14 5.10 5.50 18.88
C GLU A 14 3.58 5.36 18.68
N ASN A 15 2.93 6.33 18.02
CA ASN A 15 1.48 6.38 17.79
C ASN A 15 1.09 6.03 16.34
N ARG A 16 2.05 5.59 15.52
CA ARG A 16 1.78 5.23 14.13
C ARG A 16 0.97 3.96 14.03
N SER A 17 0.06 3.95 13.07
CA SER A 17 -0.72 2.78 12.71
C SER A 17 0.00 2.01 11.60
N PRO A 18 -0.11 0.66 11.56
CA PRO A 18 0.41 -0.11 10.43
C PRO A 18 -0.46 0.00 9.16
N ILE A 19 -1.38 0.97 9.11
CA ILE A 19 -2.23 1.24 7.95
C ILE A 19 -1.59 2.35 7.12
N VAL A 20 -1.21 2.02 5.89
CA VAL A 20 -0.62 2.97 4.95
C VAL A 20 -1.59 3.28 3.81
N SER A 21 -1.62 4.54 3.38
CA SER A 21 -2.41 4.98 2.22
C SER A 21 -1.46 5.54 1.16
N ILE A 22 -1.50 4.96 -0.03
CA ILE A 22 -0.58 5.24 -1.13
C ILE A 22 -1.38 5.91 -2.25
N PRO A 23 -1.13 7.19 -2.56
CA PRO A 23 -1.76 7.84 -3.71
C PRO A 23 -1.25 7.19 -5.00
N VAL A 24 -2.16 6.91 -5.93
CA VAL A 24 -1.85 6.30 -7.22
C VAL A 24 -2.55 7.05 -8.35
N ASN A 25 -1.91 7.13 -9.52
CA ASN A 25 -2.46 7.85 -10.68
C ASN A 25 -3.59 7.07 -11.38
N ASP A 26 -3.52 5.73 -11.37
CA ASP A 26 -4.52 4.82 -11.95
C ASP A 26 -5.07 3.85 -10.89
N PRO A 27 -6.02 4.29 -10.06
CA PRO A 27 -6.56 3.48 -8.95
C PRO A 27 -7.15 2.15 -9.40
N ASP A 28 -7.90 2.15 -10.51
CA ASP A 28 -8.61 0.97 -10.98
C ASP A 28 -7.65 -0.05 -11.58
N GLY A 29 -6.66 0.38 -12.37
CA GLY A 29 -5.64 -0.52 -12.90
C GLY A 29 -4.75 -1.11 -11.80
N VAL A 30 -4.34 -0.31 -10.80
CA VAL A 30 -3.59 -0.81 -9.64
C VAL A 30 -4.42 -1.84 -8.87
N MET A 31 -5.70 -1.55 -8.59
CA MET A 31 -6.59 -2.49 -7.90
C MET A 31 -6.83 -3.77 -8.70
N GLY A 32 -6.90 -3.68 -10.03
CA GLY A 32 -6.97 -4.84 -10.93
C GLY A 32 -5.75 -5.75 -10.83
N ARG A 33 -4.55 -5.17 -10.84
CA ARG A 33 -3.28 -5.91 -10.67
C ARG A 33 -3.17 -6.54 -9.28
N LEU A 34 -3.52 -5.80 -8.23
CA LEU A 34 -3.53 -6.33 -6.86
C LEU A 34 -4.48 -7.52 -6.74
N ARG A 35 -5.69 -7.44 -7.29
CA ARG A 35 -6.64 -8.56 -7.32
C ARG A 35 -6.09 -9.76 -8.10
N ALA A 36 -5.48 -9.54 -9.27
CA ALA A 36 -4.87 -10.60 -10.05
C ALA A 36 -3.70 -11.29 -9.30
N ALA A 37 -3.01 -10.55 -8.45
CA ALA A 37 -1.95 -11.06 -7.59
C ALA A 37 -2.45 -11.70 -6.28
N ASN A 38 -3.77 -11.82 -6.07
CA ASN A 38 -4.42 -12.27 -4.83
C ASN A 38 -4.11 -11.39 -3.60
N VAL A 39 -3.91 -10.08 -3.81
CA VAL A 39 -3.68 -9.10 -2.74
C VAL A 39 -5.00 -8.41 -2.40
N VAL A 40 -5.38 -8.46 -1.12
CA VAL A 40 -6.56 -7.77 -0.61
C VAL A 40 -6.18 -6.37 -0.13
N ALA A 41 -6.62 -5.35 -0.86
CA ALA A 41 -6.43 -3.94 -0.53
C ALA A 41 -7.75 -3.18 -0.58
N SER A 42 -7.78 -1.98 0.00
CA SER A 42 -8.95 -1.10 -0.05
C SER A 42 -8.62 0.19 -0.78
N LEU A 43 -9.53 0.68 -1.62
CA LEU A 43 -9.39 1.99 -2.26
C LEU A 43 -10.22 3.02 -1.49
N ARG A 44 -9.61 4.14 -1.09
CA ARG A 44 -10.30 5.26 -0.42
C ARG A 44 -9.75 6.60 -0.91
N ALA A 45 -10.65 7.49 -1.31
CA ALA A 45 -10.30 8.83 -1.80
C ALA A 45 -9.21 8.83 -2.90
N GLY A 46 -9.24 7.82 -3.80
CA GLY A 46 -8.24 7.66 -4.86
C GLY A 46 -6.89 7.09 -4.43
N ALA A 47 -6.71 6.75 -3.14
CA ALA A 47 -5.51 6.12 -2.62
C ALA A 47 -5.75 4.63 -2.30
N VAL A 48 -4.72 3.81 -2.56
CA VAL A 48 -4.70 2.41 -2.16
C VAL A 48 -4.28 2.33 -0.71
N ARG A 49 -5.13 1.74 0.13
CA ARG A 49 -4.92 1.56 1.55
C ARG A 49 -4.61 0.10 1.85
N LEU A 50 -3.45 -0.11 2.45
CA LEU A 50 -2.96 -1.39 2.94
C LEU A 50 -2.97 -1.39 4.46
N SER A 51 -3.51 -2.46 5.04
CA SER A 51 -3.41 -2.72 6.48
C SER A 51 -2.38 -3.80 6.69
N LEU A 52 -1.20 -3.42 7.19
CA LEU A 52 -0.16 -4.39 7.49
C LEU A 52 -0.47 -5.06 8.83
N HIS A 53 -0.50 -6.37 8.84
CA HIS A 53 -0.75 -7.19 10.03
C HIS A 53 0.48 -8.01 10.38
N PHE A 54 0.53 -8.53 11.60
CA PHE A 54 1.61 -9.39 12.08
C PHE A 54 1.85 -10.63 11.19
N TYR A 55 0.82 -11.07 10.46
CA TYR A 55 0.90 -12.23 9.58
C TYR A 55 1.48 -11.91 8.20
N ASN A 56 1.72 -10.64 7.89
CA ASN A 56 2.34 -10.26 6.62
C ASN A 56 3.86 -10.36 6.74
N LEU A 57 4.46 -11.04 5.78
CA LEU A 57 5.90 -11.15 5.65
C LEU A 57 6.46 -9.96 4.88
N ALA A 58 7.73 -9.63 5.13
CA ALA A 58 8.39 -8.51 4.45
C ALA A 58 8.42 -8.71 2.93
N GLU A 59 8.62 -9.96 2.48
CA GLU A 59 8.66 -10.34 1.08
C GLU A 59 7.29 -10.16 0.39
N GLU A 60 6.19 -10.34 1.14
CA GLU A 60 4.85 -10.06 0.63
C GLU A 60 4.63 -8.56 0.43
N ILE A 61 5.15 -7.74 1.36
CA ILE A 61 5.08 -6.29 1.27
C ILE A 61 5.90 -5.80 0.07
N ASP A 62 7.12 -6.31 -0.11
CA ASP A 62 7.98 -5.96 -1.24
C ASP A 62 7.29 -6.26 -2.58
N ARG A 63 6.66 -7.44 -2.70
CA ARG A 63 5.88 -7.80 -3.89
C ARG A 63 4.70 -6.86 -4.12
N VAL A 64 4.00 -6.42 -3.08
CA VAL A 64 2.90 -5.45 -3.20
C VAL A 64 3.44 -4.09 -3.66
N VAL A 65 4.58 -3.66 -3.12
CA VAL A 65 5.24 -2.42 -3.51
C VAL A 65 5.63 -2.45 -4.99
N GLU A 66 6.18 -3.55 -5.48
CA GLU A 66 6.51 -3.71 -6.91
C GLU A 66 5.29 -3.57 -7.82
N ILE A 67 4.15 -4.19 -7.45
CA ILE A 67 2.89 -4.09 -8.23
C ILE A 67 2.37 -2.65 -8.31
N ILE A 68 2.60 -1.86 -7.25
CA ILE A 68 2.19 -0.46 -7.15
C ILE A 68 3.18 0.45 -7.89
N ALA A 69 4.49 0.17 -7.80
CA ALA A 69 5.56 1.01 -8.32
C ALA A 69 5.73 0.97 -9.84
N ASP A 70 5.17 -0.01 -10.53
CA ASP A 70 5.33 -0.19 -11.99
C ASP A 70 4.58 0.88 -12.84
N HIS A 71 4.25 2.05 -12.26
CA HIS A 71 3.44 3.14 -12.83
C HIS A 71 3.87 4.53 -12.35
#